data_AF-A0A2K8VE36-F1
#
_entry.id   AF-A0A2K8VE36-F1
#
_cell.length_a   1.000
_cell.length_b   1.000
_cell.length_c   1.000
_cell.angle_alpha   90.00
_cell.angle_beta   90.00
_cell.angle_gamma   90.00
#
_symmetry.space_group_name_H-M   'P 1'
#
loop_
_entity.id
_entity.type
_entity.pdbx_description
1 polymer ?
#
loop_
_entity_poly.entity_id
_entity_poly.type
_entity_poly.pdbx_seq_one_letter_code
_entity_poly.pdbx_strand_id
1 'polypeptide(L)'
;MSYGKFLDESGDLNEWRKKNNLPVQHYEKTFVDLRDIWIKDKRYSELIAFIHENWDSGQWDEFFEPLEKHLIENKLEKEFIKFWKGILRHRFSSLWDWNKEFGRKTEYWDGSKKTFECQKLTLEGLYRFKQGLVELGVEQEIEKTNELIKTVDRLEKPKPKKTTDKRKIDKNIFWELVKINREKSEDKFDFIENLSNQLEEFKPTEIKRFERTFLSKYNELNRWEIWALAYIVRRGCGDDAFDYFKAWVISKGQETFEDVKNLNVSKLKKHFDEDPQLEEMFSLAENVYENKTGELMSPVRVKKQKLTGKQWKEENLEKDFPEIWKIFEHKITAPNNT
;
A
#
# COMPACT_ATOMS: atom_id res chain seq x y z
N MET A 1 10.10 2.97 -6.65
CA MET A 1 9.38 2.26 -7.75
C MET A 1 9.88 0.82 -7.88
N SER A 2 9.43 -0.08 -7.00
CA SER A 2 9.75 -1.52 -7.05
C SER A 2 8.98 -2.24 -8.15
N TYR A 3 7.67 -1.96 -8.28
CA TYR A 3 6.80 -2.59 -9.27
C TYR A 3 7.23 -2.33 -10.72
N GLY A 4 7.33 -1.06 -11.12
CA GLY A 4 7.75 -0.68 -12.48
C GLY A 4 9.12 -1.27 -12.85
N LYS A 5 10.06 -1.30 -11.88
CA LYS A 5 11.38 -1.90 -12.07
C LYS A 5 11.31 -3.42 -12.29
N PHE A 6 10.45 -4.12 -11.53
CA PHE A 6 10.26 -5.56 -11.71
C PHE A 6 9.65 -5.87 -13.09
N LEU A 7 8.67 -5.09 -13.53
CA LEU A 7 8.08 -5.25 -14.86
C LEU A 7 9.06 -4.93 -15.98
N ASP A 8 9.83 -3.85 -15.86
CA ASP A 8 10.86 -3.46 -16.84
C ASP A 8 11.89 -4.59 -17.01
N GLU A 9 12.41 -5.12 -15.89
CA GLU A 9 13.39 -6.20 -15.93
C GLU A 9 12.79 -7.54 -16.38
N SER A 10 11.49 -7.78 -16.13
CA SER A 10 10.77 -8.92 -16.69
C SER A 10 10.64 -8.80 -18.22
N GLY A 11 10.40 -7.59 -18.71
CA GLY A 11 10.41 -7.27 -20.14
C GLY A 11 11.78 -7.48 -20.76
N ASP A 12 12.83 -6.95 -20.13
CA ASP A 12 14.22 -7.10 -20.56
C ASP A 12 14.66 -8.57 -20.57
N LEU A 13 14.22 -9.37 -19.60
CA LEU A 13 14.48 -10.81 -19.55
C LEU A 13 13.82 -11.53 -20.73
N ASN A 14 12.57 -11.20 -21.06
CA ASN A 14 11.89 -11.76 -22.23
C ASN A 14 12.56 -11.35 -23.56
N GLU A 15 12.97 -10.08 -23.69
CA GLU A 15 13.75 -9.56 -24.82
C GLU A 15 15.08 -10.31 -24.97
N TRP A 16 15.81 -10.52 -23.86
CA TRP A 16 17.06 -11.26 -23.84
C TRP A 16 16.85 -12.72 -24.28
N ARG A 17 15.81 -13.39 -23.78
CA ARG A 17 15.47 -14.77 -24.19
C ARG A 17 15.22 -14.87 -25.69
N LYS A 18 14.46 -13.92 -26.24
CA LYS A 18 14.17 -13.84 -27.68
C LYS A 18 15.46 -13.64 -28.50
N LYS A 19 16.35 -12.75 -28.08
CA LYS A 19 17.66 -12.52 -28.73
C LYS A 19 18.57 -13.76 -28.72
N ASN A 20 18.37 -14.65 -27.75
CA ASN A 20 19.14 -15.90 -27.60
C ASN A 20 18.39 -17.14 -28.14
N ASN A 21 17.33 -16.97 -28.94
CA ASN A 21 16.53 -18.05 -29.53
C ASN A 21 15.94 -19.04 -28.50
N LEU A 22 15.67 -18.57 -27.28
CA LEU A 22 14.97 -19.37 -26.27
C LEU A 22 13.45 -19.37 -26.50
N PRO A 23 12.72 -20.45 -26.13
CA PRO A 23 11.27 -20.49 -26.27
C PRO A 23 10.56 -19.34 -25.56
N VAL A 24 9.47 -18.86 -26.19
CA VAL A 24 8.55 -17.90 -25.57
C VAL A 24 8.03 -18.49 -24.28
N GLN A 25 8.01 -17.67 -23.23
CA GLN A 25 7.68 -18.09 -21.88
C GLN A 25 6.45 -17.33 -21.40
N HIS A 26 5.57 -18.02 -20.66
CA HIS A 26 4.43 -17.39 -20.00
C HIS A 26 4.92 -16.41 -18.92
N TYR A 27 4.23 -15.29 -18.74
CA TYR A 27 4.67 -14.21 -17.85
C TYR A 27 4.89 -14.68 -16.41
N GLU A 28 4.07 -15.60 -15.90
CA GLU A 28 4.21 -16.18 -14.56
C GLU A 28 5.57 -16.87 -14.38
N LYS A 29 6.00 -17.63 -15.39
CA LYS A 29 7.30 -18.30 -15.34
C LYS A 29 8.44 -17.29 -15.44
N THR A 30 8.27 -16.21 -16.20
CA THR A 30 9.24 -15.10 -16.25
C THR A 30 9.34 -14.40 -14.90
N PHE A 31 8.23 -14.20 -14.19
CA PHE A 31 8.24 -13.61 -12.85
C PHE A 31 8.96 -14.53 -11.85
N VAL A 32 8.73 -15.84 -11.92
CA VAL A 32 9.44 -16.83 -11.09
C VAL A 32 10.94 -16.79 -11.36
N ASP A 33 11.37 -16.75 -12.62
CA ASP A 33 12.79 -16.68 -12.97
C ASP A 33 13.42 -15.36 -12.49
N LEU A 34 12.71 -14.23 -12.64
CA LEU A 34 13.18 -12.91 -12.20
C LEU A 34 13.25 -12.81 -10.67
N ARG A 35 12.28 -13.36 -9.95
CA ARG A 35 12.32 -13.49 -8.49
C ARG A 35 13.61 -14.17 -8.04
N ASP A 36 13.95 -15.31 -8.64
CA ASP A 36 15.15 -16.08 -8.29
C ASP A 36 16.45 -15.31 -8.60
N ILE A 37 16.46 -14.55 -9.70
CA ILE A 37 17.55 -13.62 -10.02
C ILE A 37 17.67 -12.54 -8.93
N TRP A 38 16.57 -11.91 -8.53
CA TRP A 38 16.59 -10.85 -7.50
C TRP A 38 16.99 -11.38 -6.11
N ILE A 39 16.59 -12.60 -5.75
CA ILE A 39 17.07 -13.27 -4.53
C ILE A 39 18.59 -13.45 -4.60
N LYS A 40 19.11 -13.98 -5.72
CA LYS A 40 20.54 -14.21 -5.93
C LYS A 40 21.35 -12.90 -5.88
N ASP A 41 20.80 -11.84 -6.43
CA ASP A 41 21.40 -10.50 -6.45
C ASP A 41 21.19 -9.73 -5.14
N LYS A 42 20.57 -10.35 -4.13
CA LYS A 42 20.29 -9.79 -2.80
C LYS A 42 19.42 -8.53 -2.84
N ARG A 43 18.54 -8.43 -3.82
CA ARG A 43 17.60 -7.31 -4.03
C ARG A 43 16.32 -7.50 -3.21
N TYR A 44 16.49 -7.74 -1.92
CA TYR A 44 15.39 -8.14 -1.03
C TYR A 44 14.38 -7.01 -0.87
N SER A 45 14.84 -5.79 -0.64
CA SER A 45 13.96 -4.63 -0.44
C SER A 45 13.04 -4.41 -1.64
N GLU A 46 13.58 -4.50 -2.87
CA GLU A 46 12.76 -4.35 -4.07
C GLU A 46 11.80 -5.52 -4.28
N LEU A 47 12.24 -6.76 -4.03
CA LEU A 47 11.40 -7.94 -4.18
C LEU A 47 10.27 -7.97 -3.15
N ILE A 48 10.56 -7.64 -1.89
CA ILE A 48 9.56 -7.53 -0.82
C ILE A 48 8.52 -6.47 -1.17
N ALA A 49 8.95 -5.31 -1.62
CA ALA A 49 8.03 -4.25 -2.03
C ALA A 49 7.16 -4.67 -3.22
N PHE A 50 7.73 -5.35 -4.22
CA PHE A 50 6.95 -5.93 -5.31
C PHE A 50 5.91 -6.94 -4.81
N ILE A 51 6.27 -7.79 -3.84
CA ILE A 51 5.37 -8.77 -3.24
C ILE A 51 4.22 -8.08 -2.48
N HIS A 52 4.52 -7.07 -1.66
CA HIS A 52 3.47 -6.33 -0.94
C HIS A 52 2.52 -5.59 -1.88
N GLU A 53 3.00 -5.14 -3.04
CA GLU A 53 2.19 -4.39 -4.01
C GLU A 53 1.24 -5.26 -4.85
N ASN A 54 1.39 -6.60 -4.86
CA ASN A 54 0.68 -7.46 -5.81
C ASN A 54 -0.05 -8.67 -5.18
N TRP A 55 0.11 -8.95 -3.88
CA TRP A 55 -0.36 -10.21 -3.28
C TRP A 55 -1.41 -10.01 -2.17
N ASP A 56 -2.69 -10.00 -2.54
CA ASP A 56 -3.82 -9.64 -1.65
C ASP A 56 -4.84 -10.77 -1.36
N SER A 57 -4.56 -12.05 -1.63
CA SER A 57 -5.61 -13.09 -1.39
C SER A 57 -5.16 -14.50 -1.00
N GLY A 58 -3.88 -14.71 -0.66
CA GLY A 58 -3.40 -16.00 -0.14
C GLY A 58 -3.38 -17.16 -1.15
N GLN A 59 -3.40 -16.86 -2.45
CA GLN A 59 -3.41 -17.87 -3.54
C GLN A 59 -2.04 -18.14 -4.18
N TRP A 60 -0.96 -17.53 -3.67
CA TRP A 60 0.33 -17.50 -4.37
C TRP A 60 1.53 -17.68 -3.43
N ASP A 61 1.32 -18.47 -2.36
CA ASP A 61 2.38 -18.76 -1.41
C ASP A 61 3.63 -19.38 -2.09
N GLU A 62 3.42 -20.17 -3.16
CA GLU A 62 4.48 -20.75 -3.99
C GLU A 62 5.43 -19.71 -4.63
N PHE A 63 4.93 -18.51 -4.93
CA PHE A 63 5.77 -17.47 -5.53
C PHE A 63 6.78 -16.94 -4.52
N PHE A 64 6.39 -16.64 -3.28
CA PHE A 64 7.29 -16.02 -2.32
C PHE A 64 8.00 -17.02 -1.40
N GLU A 65 7.59 -18.29 -1.37
CA GLU A 65 8.21 -19.35 -0.58
C GLU A 65 9.74 -19.43 -0.71
N PRO A 66 10.34 -19.34 -1.92
CA PRO A 66 11.79 -19.33 -2.05
C PRO A 66 12.46 -18.12 -1.39
N LEU A 67 11.82 -16.95 -1.43
CA LEU A 67 12.31 -15.78 -0.69
C LEU A 67 12.23 -16.03 0.81
N GLU A 68 11.07 -16.48 1.32
CA GLU A 68 10.89 -16.75 2.75
C GLU A 68 11.98 -17.69 3.29
N LYS A 69 12.16 -18.83 2.62
CA LYS A 69 13.17 -19.82 2.98
C LYS A 69 14.58 -19.22 2.95
N HIS A 70 14.90 -18.47 1.89
CA HIS A 70 16.20 -17.81 1.75
C HIS A 70 16.47 -16.80 2.88
N LEU A 71 15.47 -16.02 3.29
CA LEU A 71 15.60 -15.05 4.37
C LEU A 71 15.91 -15.74 5.71
N ILE A 72 15.27 -16.87 5.99
CA ILE A 72 15.53 -17.67 7.20
C ILE A 72 16.93 -18.30 7.15
N GLU A 73 17.25 -19.02 6.07
CA GLU A 73 18.53 -19.74 5.91
C GLU A 73 19.75 -18.81 6.00
N ASN A 74 19.60 -17.57 5.53
CA ASN A 74 20.66 -16.56 5.57
C ASN A 74 20.59 -15.63 6.80
N LYS A 75 19.70 -15.91 7.77
CA LYS A 75 19.52 -15.12 9.00
C LYS A 75 19.22 -13.64 8.76
N LEU A 76 18.43 -13.34 7.73
CA LEU A 76 18.03 -11.99 7.34
C LEU A 76 16.78 -11.57 8.13
N GLU A 77 16.97 -11.35 9.43
CA GLU A 77 15.89 -11.09 10.39
C GLU A 77 15.01 -9.89 9.99
N LYS A 78 15.63 -8.75 9.66
CA LYS A 78 14.90 -7.52 9.36
C LYS A 78 14.04 -7.66 8.11
N GLU A 79 14.61 -8.24 7.07
CA GLU A 79 13.94 -8.52 5.80
C GLU A 79 12.80 -9.52 6.00
N PHE A 80 13.01 -10.58 6.80
CA PHE A 80 11.97 -11.57 7.12
C PHE A 80 10.78 -10.93 7.87
N ILE A 81 11.06 -10.12 8.88
CA ILE A 81 10.02 -9.41 9.63
C ILE A 81 9.26 -8.46 8.72
N LYS A 82 9.97 -7.65 7.92
CA LYS A 82 9.38 -6.71 6.97
C LYS A 82 8.48 -7.43 5.97
N PHE A 83 9.00 -8.50 5.37
CA PHE A 83 8.30 -9.35 4.42
C PHE A 83 6.97 -9.88 4.99
N TRP A 84 6.99 -10.52 6.16
CA TRP A 84 5.78 -11.10 6.74
C TRP A 84 4.81 -10.06 7.28
N LYS A 85 5.29 -8.96 7.87
CA LYS A 85 4.39 -7.89 8.36
C LYS A 85 3.56 -7.27 7.24
N GLY A 86 4.15 -7.05 6.05
CA GLY A 86 3.38 -6.56 4.91
C GLY A 86 2.30 -7.55 4.45
N ILE A 87 2.63 -8.85 4.32
CA ILE A 87 1.64 -9.88 3.95
C ILE A 87 0.51 -9.94 5.00
N LEU A 88 0.87 -10.00 6.29
CA LEU A 88 -0.09 -10.11 7.37
C LEU A 88 -1.01 -8.89 7.46
N ARG A 89 -0.49 -7.69 7.17
CA ARG A 89 -1.29 -6.45 7.15
C ARG A 89 -2.49 -6.57 6.21
N HIS A 90 -2.28 -7.04 4.98
CA HIS A 90 -3.38 -7.27 4.03
C HIS A 90 -4.37 -8.30 4.57
N ARG A 91 -3.88 -9.46 5.04
CA ARG A 91 -4.74 -10.51 5.62
C ARG A 91 -5.57 -10.01 6.81
N PHE A 92 -4.97 -9.21 7.70
CA PHE A 92 -5.66 -8.56 8.80
C PHE A 92 -6.73 -7.59 8.30
N SER A 93 -6.43 -6.75 7.30
CA SER A 93 -7.41 -5.83 6.73
C SER A 93 -8.62 -6.61 6.21
N SER A 94 -8.41 -7.60 5.33
CA SER A 94 -9.50 -8.40 4.76
C SER A 94 -10.30 -9.13 5.85
N LEU A 95 -9.63 -9.72 6.84
CA LEU A 95 -10.29 -10.37 7.98
C LEU A 95 -11.22 -9.40 8.70
N TRP A 96 -10.69 -8.25 9.11
CA TRP A 96 -11.46 -7.32 9.92
C TRP A 96 -12.55 -6.61 9.13
N ASP A 97 -12.36 -6.37 7.84
CA ASP A 97 -13.41 -5.84 6.96
C ASP A 97 -14.55 -6.83 6.80
N TRP A 98 -14.27 -8.11 6.54
CA TRP A 98 -15.32 -9.13 6.48
C TRP A 98 -15.99 -9.40 7.84
N ASN A 99 -15.25 -9.29 8.94
CA ASN A 99 -15.80 -9.44 10.28
C ASN A 99 -16.84 -8.35 10.62
N LYS A 100 -16.77 -7.16 10.00
CA LYS A 100 -17.83 -6.13 10.12
C LYS A 100 -19.17 -6.62 9.56
N GLU A 101 -19.12 -7.51 8.58
CA GLU A 101 -20.28 -8.10 7.92
C GLU A 101 -20.65 -9.47 8.51
N PHE A 102 -20.06 -9.87 9.64
CA PHE A 102 -20.35 -11.16 10.28
C PHE A 102 -21.84 -11.32 10.58
N GLY A 103 -22.41 -12.47 10.21
CA GLY A 103 -23.84 -12.76 10.34
C GLY A 103 -24.73 -12.14 9.25
N ARG A 104 -24.21 -11.24 8.39
CA ARG A 104 -24.94 -10.73 7.24
C ARG A 104 -24.74 -11.63 6.02
N LYS A 105 -25.79 -11.73 5.22
CA LYS A 105 -25.82 -12.59 4.03
C LYS A 105 -26.67 -11.94 2.94
N THR A 106 -26.16 -11.98 1.72
CA THR A 106 -26.85 -11.58 0.49
C THR A 106 -26.87 -12.74 -0.50
N GLU A 107 -27.43 -12.55 -1.68
CA GLU A 107 -27.35 -13.54 -2.77
C GLU A 107 -25.92 -13.67 -3.34
N TYR A 108 -25.09 -12.63 -3.20
CA TYR A 108 -23.73 -12.58 -3.77
C TYR A 108 -22.64 -13.02 -2.79
N TRP A 109 -22.86 -12.82 -1.48
CA TRP A 109 -21.84 -13.08 -0.47
C TRP A 109 -22.43 -13.45 0.89
N ASP A 110 -21.62 -14.16 1.68
CA ASP A 110 -21.93 -14.60 3.04
C ASP A 110 -20.80 -14.11 3.96
N GLY A 111 -21.12 -13.12 4.80
CA GLY A 111 -20.13 -12.41 5.62
C GLY A 111 -19.50 -13.32 6.66
N SER A 112 -20.25 -14.25 7.24
CA SER A 112 -19.71 -15.26 8.16
C SER A 112 -18.74 -16.19 7.44
N LYS A 113 -19.12 -16.71 6.27
CA LYS A 113 -18.23 -17.57 5.47
C LYS A 113 -16.93 -16.85 5.12
N LYS A 114 -17.02 -15.60 4.64
CA LYS A 114 -15.86 -14.79 4.26
C LYS A 114 -14.97 -14.45 5.46
N THR A 115 -15.57 -14.15 6.62
CA THR A 115 -14.83 -13.93 7.86
C THR A 115 -14.01 -15.16 8.22
N PHE A 116 -14.62 -16.36 8.22
CA PHE A 116 -13.89 -17.59 8.55
C PHE A 116 -12.81 -17.96 7.53
N GLU A 117 -13.04 -17.70 6.23
CA GLU A 117 -12.02 -17.84 5.18
C GLU A 117 -10.80 -16.94 5.47
N CYS A 118 -11.04 -15.65 5.75
CA CYS A 118 -9.98 -14.71 6.07
C CYS A 118 -9.30 -15.01 7.41
N GLN A 119 -10.06 -15.50 8.40
CA GLN A 119 -9.53 -15.88 9.71
C GLN A 119 -8.53 -17.01 9.57
N LYS A 120 -8.91 -18.05 8.81
CA LYS A 120 -8.04 -19.19 8.51
C LYS A 120 -6.75 -18.73 7.83
N LEU A 121 -6.87 -17.95 6.74
CA LEU A 121 -5.70 -17.44 6.01
C LEU A 121 -4.79 -16.58 6.88
N THR A 122 -5.36 -15.74 7.76
CA THR A 122 -4.59 -14.89 8.67
C THR A 122 -3.85 -15.74 9.71
N LEU A 123 -4.51 -16.75 10.29
CA LEU A 123 -3.87 -17.68 11.24
C LEU A 123 -2.75 -18.47 10.59
N GLU A 124 -2.94 -19.00 9.39
CA GLU A 124 -1.90 -19.72 8.64
C GLU A 124 -0.66 -18.83 8.43
N GLY A 125 -0.86 -17.57 8.03
CA GLY A 125 0.22 -16.59 7.91
C GLY A 125 0.92 -16.31 9.23
N LEU A 126 0.16 -16.14 10.33
CA LEU A 126 0.72 -15.89 11.66
C LEU A 126 1.55 -17.07 12.17
N TYR A 127 1.10 -18.30 11.90
CA TYR A 127 1.85 -19.50 12.28
C TYR A 127 3.14 -19.66 11.47
N ARG A 128 3.11 -19.42 10.15
CA ARG A 128 4.33 -19.39 9.31
C ARG A 128 5.31 -18.33 9.78
N PHE A 129 4.82 -17.11 10.00
CA PHE A 129 5.63 -16.00 10.51
C PHE A 129 6.26 -16.35 11.86
N LYS A 130 5.47 -16.86 12.81
CA LYS A 130 5.95 -17.32 14.11
C LYS A 130 7.03 -18.39 13.98
N GLN A 131 6.84 -19.38 13.10
CA GLN A 131 7.82 -20.44 12.89
C GLN A 131 9.16 -19.86 12.43
N GLY A 132 9.17 -18.99 11.41
CA GLY A 132 10.42 -18.38 10.97
C GLY A 132 11.05 -17.45 12.02
N LEU A 133 10.25 -16.76 12.85
CA LEU A 133 10.78 -16.00 13.99
C LEU A 133 11.45 -16.91 15.03
N VAL A 134 10.92 -18.12 15.27
CA VAL A 134 11.56 -19.12 16.14
C VAL A 134 12.90 -19.57 15.56
N GLU A 135 12.96 -19.85 14.26
CA GLU A 135 14.20 -20.23 13.57
C GLU A 135 15.25 -19.11 13.59
N LEU A 136 14.80 -17.85 13.57
CA LEU A 136 15.66 -16.65 13.66
C LEU A 136 15.99 -16.22 15.10
N GLY A 137 15.30 -16.73 16.12
CA GLY A 137 15.53 -16.41 17.53
C GLY A 137 14.99 -15.04 18.00
N VAL A 138 13.91 -14.54 17.40
CA VAL A 138 13.38 -13.19 17.66
C VAL A 138 12.28 -13.20 18.74
N GLU A 139 12.68 -13.39 20.01
CA GLU A 139 11.74 -13.63 21.12
C GLU A 139 10.64 -12.57 21.28
N GLN A 140 10.99 -11.29 21.16
CA GLN A 140 10.02 -10.19 21.34
C GLN A 140 8.92 -10.20 20.28
N GLU A 141 9.26 -10.51 19.02
CA GLU A 141 8.25 -10.58 17.96
C GLU A 141 7.41 -11.86 18.10
N ILE A 142 7.98 -12.97 18.58
CA ILE A 142 7.23 -14.20 18.88
C ILE A 142 6.12 -13.93 19.91
N GLU A 143 6.43 -13.17 20.97
CA GLU A 143 5.44 -12.81 21.99
C GLU A 143 4.30 -11.98 21.39
N LYS A 144 4.62 -10.94 20.60
CA LYS A 144 3.61 -10.13 19.91
C LYS A 144 2.75 -10.98 18.97
N THR A 145 3.36 -11.88 18.21
CA THR A 145 2.65 -12.76 17.28
C THR A 145 1.73 -13.75 18.03
N ASN A 146 2.12 -14.23 19.22
CA ASN A 146 1.24 -15.07 20.04
C ASN A 146 -0.02 -14.31 20.50
N GLU A 147 0.10 -13.03 20.87
CA GLU A 147 -1.08 -12.22 21.22
C GLU A 147 -1.98 -11.97 20.01
N LEU A 148 -1.38 -11.69 18.85
CA LEU A 148 -2.14 -11.55 17.59
C LEU A 148 -2.88 -12.84 17.22
N ILE A 149 -2.27 -14.01 17.39
CA ILE A 149 -2.93 -15.31 17.16
C ILE A 149 -4.16 -15.43 18.05
N LYS A 150 -4.09 -15.09 19.34
CA LYS A 150 -5.24 -15.15 20.25
C LYS A 150 -6.37 -14.21 19.82
N THR A 151 -6.03 -12.99 19.40
CA THR A 151 -6.98 -12.00 18.89
C THR A 151 -7.71 -12.51 17.65
N VAL A 152 -6.98 -13.08 16.68
CA VAL A 152 -7.56 -13.60 15.44
C VAL A 152 -8.40 -14.84 15.72
N ASP A 153 -7.91 -15.77 16.54
CA ASP A 153 -8.61 -17.01 16.90
C ASP A 153 -9.98 -16.72 17.54
N ARG A 154 -10.06 -15.67 18.37
CA ARG A 154 -11.30 -15.25 19.03
C ARG A 154 -12.16 -14.29 18.21
N LEU A 155 -11.65 -13.77 17.09
CA LEU A 155 -12.24 -12.65 16.34
C LEU A 155 -12.48 -11.42 17.23
N GLU A 156 -11.62 -11.21 18.23
CA GLU A 156 -11.70 -10.13 19.20
C GLU A 156 -10.55 -9.14 18.98
N LYS A 157 -10.86 -7.96 18.44
CA LYS A 157 -9.87 -6.88 18.28
C LYS A 157 -9.28 -6.46 19.64
N PRO A 158 -8.02 -5.99 19.66
CA PRO A 158 -7.42 -5.44 20.87
C PRO A 158 -8.25 -4.26 21.41
N LYS A 159 -8.24 -4.07 22.73
CA LYS A 159 -8.91 -2.90 23.33
C LYS A 159 -8.29 -1.61 22.79
N PRO A 160 -9.12 -0.62 22.43
CA PRO A 160 -8.60 0.62 21.89
C PRO A 160 -7.77 1.39 22.92
N LYS A 161 -6.81 2.15 22.41
CA LYS A 161 -5.98 3.02 23.24
C LYS A 161 -6.82 4.09 23.94
N LYS A 162 -6.39 4.44 25.15
CA LYS A 162 -6.97 5.57 25.89
C LYS A 162 -6.69 6.86 25.14
N THR A 163 -7.64 7.79 25.20
CA THR A 163 -7.43 9.15 24.67
C THR A 163 -6.40 9.88 25.53
N THR A 164 -5.22 10.10 24.97
CA THR A 164 -4.10 10.83 25.59
C THR A 164 -3.88 12.20 24.94
N ASP A 165 -4.13 12.32 23.63
CA ASP A 165 -4.01 13.59 22.91
C ASP A 165 -5.36 14.34 22.87
N LYS A 166 -5.35 15.58 23.37
CA LYS A 166 -6.52 16.45 23.46
C LYS A 166 -6.50 17.60 22.45
N ARG A 167 -5.47 17.67 21.59
CA ARG A 167 -5.36 18.72 20.57
C ARG A 167 -6.50 18.60 19.56
N LYS A 168 -6.89 19.75 18.99
CA LYS A 168 -7.85 19.79 17.88
C LYS A 168 -7.10 19.55 16.57
N ILE A 169 -7.54 18.59 15.76
CA ILE A 169 -6.94 18.35 14.45
C ILE A 169 -7.45 19.42 13.47
N ASP A 170 -6.71 20.52 13.39
CA ASP A 170 -6.82 21.52 12.33
C ASP A 170 -5.82 21.22 11.19
N LYS A 171 -5.69 22.14 10.22
CA LYS A 171 -4.78 21.96 9.07
C LYS A 171 -3.32 21.82 9.50
N ASN A 172 -2.89 22.53 10.53
CA ASN A 172 -1.49 22.50 10.97
C ASN A 172 -1.20 21.18 11.68
N ILE A 173 -2.08 20.76 12.59
CA ILE A 173 -1.97 19.47 13.28
C ILE A 173 -2.08 18.31 12.28
N PHE A 174 -2.94 18.39 11.26
CA PHE A 174 -3.02 17.37 10.20
C PHE A 174 -1.66 17.16 9.53
N TRP A 175 -1.01 18.24 9.08
CA TRP A 175 0.30 18.12 8.43
C TRP A 175 1.42 17.73 9.39
N GLU A 176 1.34 18.16 10.66
CA GLU A 176 2.25 17.69 11.71
C GLU A 176 2.17 16.17 11.89
N LEU A 177 0.95 15.62 12.00
CA LEU A 177 0.72 14.18 12.15
C LEU A 177 1.25 13.41 10.94
N VAL A 178 0.95 13.87 9.71
CA VAL A 178 1.49 13.25 8.50
C VAL A 178 3.02 13.27 8.51
N LYS A 179 3.62 14.43 8.80
CA LYS A 179 5.08 14.59 8.80
C LYS A 179 5.75 13.68 9.82
N ILE A 180 5.33 13.74 11.09
CA ILE A 180 5.95 12.98 12.18
C ILE A 180 5.87 11.48 11.92
N ASN A 181 4.73 10.98 11.43
CA ASN A 181 4.61 9.56 11.14
C ASN A 181 5.42 9.17 9.90
N ARG A 182 5.46 10.01 8.86
CA ARG A 182 6.26 9.71 7.66
C ARG A 182 7.75 9.67 7.96
N GLU A 183 8.26 10.55 8.83
CA GLU A 183 9.66 10.57 9.26
C GLU A 183 10.06 9.35 10.12
N LYS A 184 9.08 8.71 10.78
CA LYS A 184 9.29 7.52 11.61
C LYS A 184 9.10 6.20 10.87
N SER A 185 8.73 6.26 9.60
CA SER A 185 8.34 5.09 8.81
C SER A 185 9.36 4.80 7.73
N GLU A 186 9.68 3.52 7.55
CA GLU A 186 10.58 3.09 6.50
C GLU A 186 9.90 3.13 5.12
N ASP A 187 8.59 2.87 5.10
CA ASP A 187 7.77 2.88 3.89
C ASP A 187 6.34 3.38 4.15
N LYS A 188 5.55 3.47 3.08
CA LYS A 188 4.17 3.93 3.10
C LYS A 188 3.25 3.09 3.99
N PHE A 189 3.54 1.81 4.18
CA PHE A 189 2.68 0.96 5.00
C PHE A 189 3.00 1.09 6.49
N ASP A 190 4.28 1.20 6.85
CA ASP A 190 4.68 1.60 8.20
C ASP A 190 4.10 2.97 8.56
N PHE A 191 3.97 3.87 7.59
CA PHE A 191 3.32 5.17 7.77
C PHE A 191 1.84 5.03 8.16
N ILE A 192 1.08 4.18 7.45
CA ILE A 192 -0.33 3.92 7.77
C ILE A 192 -0.48 3.37 9.19
N GLU A 193 0.38 2.43 9.58
CA GLU A 193 0.37 1.83 10.92
C GLU A 193 0.70 2.86 12.00
N ASN A 194 1.78 3.63 11.83
CA ASN A 194 2.19 4.66 12.78
C ASN A 194 1.13 5.77 12.92
N LEU A 195 0.58 6.24 11.80
CA LEU A 195 -0.47 7.25 11.80
C LEU A 195 -1.75 6.73 12.45
N SER A 196 -2.17 5.50 12.16
CA SER A 196 -3.32 4.87 12.80
C SER A 196 -3.12 4.80 14.32
N ASN A 197 -1.96 4.33 14.75
CA ASN A 197 -1.57 4.23 16.15
C ASN A 197 -1.60 5.58 16.87
N GLN A 198 -1.20 6.66 16.20
CA GLN A 198 -1.24 8.01 16.77
C GLN A 198 -2.66 8.58 16.77
N LEU A 199 -3.47 8.35 15.73
CA LEU A 199 -4.86 8.81 15.71
C LEU A 199 -5.73 8.11 16.75
N GLU A 200 -5.42 6.86 17.12
CA GLU A 200 -6.07 6.16 18.23
C GLU A 200 -5.90 6.87 19.58
N GLU A 201 -4.95 7.79 19.72
CA GLU A 201 -4.77 8.60 20.93
C GLU A 201 -5.71 9.82 21.01
N PHE A 202 -6.36 10.17 19.90
CA PHE A 202 -7.28 11.32 19.81
C PHE A 202 -8.73 10.93 20.10
N LYS A 203 -9.57 11.93 20.42
CA LYS A 203 -11.02 11.69 20.57
C LYS A 203 -11.65 11.28 19.22
N PRO A 204 -12.74 10.49 19.21
CA PRO A 204 -13.44 10.11 17.98
C PRO A 204 -13.89 11.28 17.10
N THR A 205 -14.22 12.43 17.70
CA THR A 205 -14.56 13.66 16.96
C THR A 205 -13.40 14.22 16.16
N GLU A 206 -12.17 14.04 16.64
CA GLU A 206 -10.96 14.53 16.00
C GLU A 206 -10.49 13.60 14.89
N ILE A 207 -10.71 12.29 15.02
CA ILE A 207 -10.53 11.33 13.91
C ILE A 207 -11.42 11.72 12.71
N LYS A 208 -12.69 12.08 12.96
CA LYS A 208 -13.59 12.63 11.92
C LYS A 208 -13.11 13.97 11.34
N ARG A 209 -12.32 14.77 12.07
CA ARG A 209 -11.72 16.01 11.54
C ARG A 209 -10.49 15.72 10.68
N PHE A 210 -9.69 14.73 11.06
CA PHE A 210 -8.59 14.24 10.24
C PHE A 210 -9.12 13.83 8.86
N GLU A 211 -10.15 12.99 8.83
CA GLU A 211 -10.80 12.54 7.59
C GLU A 211 -11.32 13.71 6.74
N ARG A 212 -11.98 14.69 7.39
CA ARG A 212 -12.47 15.88 6.68
C ARG A 212 -11.33 16.67 6.01
N THR A 213 -10.20 16.83 6.71
CA THR A 213 -9.03 17.53 6.16
C THR A 213 -8.40 16.73 5.02
N PHE A 214 -8.23 15.41 5.19
CA PHE A 214 -7.75 14.49 4.15
C PHE A 214 -8.61 14.61 2.88
N LEU A 215 -9.92 14.39 2.98
CA LEU A 215 -10.83 14.47 1.83
C LEU A 215 -10.85 15.87 1.19
N SER A 216 -10.74 16.93 1.98
CA SER A 216 -10.63 18.28 1.43
C SER A 216 -9.36 18.46 0.59
N LYS A 217 -8.21 17.97 1.08
CA LYS A 217 -6.93 18.05 0.37
C LYS A 217 -6.91 17.15 -0.85
N TYR A 218 -7.45 15.95 -0.74
CA TYR A 218 -7.63 15.02 -1.85
C TYR A 218 -8.43 15.65 -3.00
N ASN A 219 -9.53 16.36 -2.68
CA ASN A 219 -10.32 17.05 -3.71
C ASN A 219 -9.59 18.23 -4.38
N GLU A 220 -8.63 18.88 -3.70
CA GLU A 220 -7.81 19.95 -4.30
C GLU A 220 -6.88 19.44 -5.42
N LEU A 221 -6.66 18.13 -5.50
CA LEU A 221 -5.84 17.48 -6.52
C LEU A 221 -6.66 17.02 -7.74
N ASN A 222 -7.98 17.30 -7.81
CA ASN A 222 -8.84 16.92 -8.95
C ASN A 222 -8.61 17.81 -10.19
N ARG A 223 -7.43 17.65 -10.79
CA ARG A 223 -7.02 18.31 -12.03
C ARG A 223 -6.50 17.31 -13.05
N TRP A 224 -6.89 17.48 -14.31
CA TRP A 224 -6.44 16.63 -15.42
C TRP A 224 -4.91 16.59 -15.55
N GLU A 225 -4.22 17.70 -15.29
CA GLU A 225 -2.76 17.74 -15.39
C GLU A 225 -2.07 16.94 -14.27
N ILE A 226 -2.69 16.83 -13.09
CA ILE A 226 -2.19 15.97 -12.01
C ILE A 226 -2.43 14.49 -12.35
N TRP A 227 -3.55 14.18 -13.01
CA TRP A 227 -3.77 12.84 -13.55
C TRP A 227 -2.77 12.49 -14.66
N ALA A 228 -2.42 13.44 -15.54
CA ALA A 228 -1.35 13.23 -16.53
C ALA A 228 -0.03 12.87 -15.84
N LEU A 229 0.34 13.60 -14.79
CA LEU A 229 1.51 13.28 -13.97
C LEU A 229 1.44 11.85 -13.41
N ALA A 230 0.31 11.48 -12.79
CA ALA A 230 0.11 10.13 -12.26
C ALA A 230 0.26 9.04 -13.36
N TYR A 231 -0.34 9.28 -14.52
CA TYR A 231 -0.25 8.39 -15.69
C TYR A 231 1.18 8.23 -16.18
N ILE A 232 1.89 9.33 -16.38
CA ILE A 232 3.28 9.33 -16.87
C ILE A 232 4.18 8.59 -15.88
N VAL A 233 4.08 8.89 -14.58
CA VAL A 233 4.93 8.26 -13.56
C VAL A 233 4.67 6.76 -13.46
N ARG A 234 3.40 6.34 -13.52
CA ARG A 234 3.01 4.94 -13.30
C ARG A 234 2.90 4.09 -14.58
N ARG A 235 3.15 4.65 -15.76
CA ARG A 235 2.95 3.97 -17.06
C ARG A 235 1.50 3.53 -17.28
N GLY A 236 0.55 4.31 -16.76
CA GLY A 236 -0.86 3.96 -16.75
C GLY A 236 -1.54 4.45 -15.47
N CYS A 237 -2.77 4.95 -15.59
CA CYS A 237 -3.55 5.41 -14.44
C CYS A 237 -5.04 5.50 -14.79
N GLY A 238 -5.83 4.51 -14.38
CA GLY A 238 -7.29 4.61 -14.36
C GLY A 238 -7.81 5.41 -13.16
N ASP A 239 -9.12 5.40 -12.97
CA ASP A 239 -9.82 6.18 -11.93
C ASP A 239 -9.34 5.83 -10.51
N ASP A 240 -9.39 4.55 -10.13
CA ASP A 240 -8.98 4.08 -8.79
C ASP A 240 -7.48 4.36 -8.55
N ALA A 241 -6.66 4.12 -9.57
CA ALA A 241 -5.24 4.41 -9.51
C ALA A 241 -4.95 5.90 -9.27
N PHE A 242 -5.76 6.80 -9.85
CA PHE A 242 -5.63 8.24 -9.62
C PHE A 242 -6.02 8.62 -8.20
N ASP A 243 -7.00 7.92 -7.62
CA ASP A 243 -7.39 8.11 -6.23
C ASP A 243 -6.29 7.71 -5.26
N TYR A 244 -5.66 6.55 -5.49
CA TYR A 244 -4.53 6.08 -4.69
C TYR A 244 -3.30 6.98 -4.84
N PHE A 245 -3.09 7.55 -6.03
CA PHE A 245 -2.03 8.55 -6.26
C PHE A 245 -2.24 9.81 -5.42
N LYS A 246 -3.47 10.36 -5.40
CA LYS A 246 -3.77 11.56 -4.60
C LYS A 246 -3.59 11.30 -3.11
N ALA A 247 -4.01 10.13 -2.63
CA ALA A 247 -3.78 9.70 -1.26
C ALA A 247 -2.29 9.61 -0.92
N TRP A 248 -1.50 9.01 -1.83
CA TRP A 248 -0.04 8.93 -1.70
C TRP A 248 0.60 10.33 -1.61
N VAL A 249 0.23 11.27 -2.50
CA VAL A 249 0.75 12.65 -2.49
C VAL A 249 0.55 13.31 -1.12
N ILE A 250 -0.61 13.13 -0.51
CA ILE A 250 -0.91 13.68 0.81
C ILE A 250 -0.06 12.99 1.88
N SER A 251 0.10 11.66 1.81
CA SER A 251 0.91 10.88 2.75
C SER A 251 2.40 11.27 2.78
N LYS A 252 2.94 11.77 1.66
CA LYS A 252 4.32 12.26 1.56
C LYS A 252 4.53 13.60 2.29
N GLY A 253 3.46 14.26 2.72
CA GLY A 253 3.51 15.49 3.51
C GLY A 253 3.27 16.76 2.70
N GLN A 254 3.30 17.89 3.40
CA GLN A 254 2.82 19.16 2.87
C GLN A 254 3.66 19.69 1.70
N GLU A 255 4.99 19.51 1.72
CA GLU A 255 5.86 19.97 0.64
C GLU A 255 5.53 19.26 -0.68
N THR A 256 5.46 17.93 -0.66
CA THR A 256 5.08 17.12 -1.82
C THR A 256 3.70 17.49 -2.33
N PHE A 257 2.73 17.66 -1.42
CA PHE A 257 1.38 18.09 -1.77
C PHE A 257 1.38 19.41 -2.55
N GLU A 258 2.07 20.45 -2.05
CA GLU A 258 2.11 21.75 -2.71
C GLU A 258 2.91 21.69 -4.03
N ASP A 259 4.00 20.94 -4.09
CA ASP A 259 4.78 20.79 -5.33
C ASP A 259 4.00 20.06 -6.43
N VAL A 260 3.26 18.99 -6.09
CA VAL A 260 2.41 18.26 -7.04
C VAL A 260 1.21 19.09 -7.45
N LYS A 261 0.51 19.71 -6.48
CA LYS A 261 -0.69 20.52 -6.75
C LYS A 261 -0.40 21.68 -7.70
N ASN A 262 0.77 22.30 -7.56
CA ASN A 262 1.21 23.42 -8.41
C ASN A 262 2.01 22.98 -9.65
N LEU A 263 2.27 21.67 -9.82
CA LEU A 263 3.12 21.11 -10.87
C LEU A 263 4.49 21.79 -10.96
N ASN A 264 5.17 21.90 -9.82
CA ASN A 264 6.54 22.41 -9.72
C ASN A 264 7.53 21.39 -10.31
N VAL A 265 7.58 21.26 -11.65
CA VAL A 265 8.27 20.18 -12.38
C VAL A 265 9.71 19.95 -11.91
N SER A 266 10.47 21.02 -11.68
CA SER A 266 11.87 20.96 -11.21
C SER A 266 12.04 20.30 -9.84
N LYS A 267 10.98 20.22 -9.03
CA LYS A 267 10.98 19.61 -7.69
C LYS A 267 10.26 18.26 -7.65
N LEU A 268 9.59 17.82 -8.72
CA LEU A 268 8.79 16.60 -8.68
C LEU A 268 9.65 15.36 -8.47
N LYS A 269 10.71 15.16 -9.26
CA LYS A 269 11.47 13.89 -9.30
C LYS A 269 11.96 13.42 -7.92
N LYS A 270 12.36 14.33 -7.03
CA LYS A 270 12.85 13.98 -5.68
C LYS A 270 11.78 13.37 -4.77
N HIS A 271 10.49 13.56 -5.07
CA HIS A 271 9.39 13.07 -4.24
C HIS A 271 8.95 11.65 -4.60
N PHE A 272 9.33 11.14 -5.79
CA PHE A 272 8.92 9.84 -6.34
C PHE A 272 9.98 8.77 -6.10
N ASP A 273 10.26 8.49 -4.84
CA ASP A 273 11.18 7.45 -4.34
C ASP A 273 10.54 6.05 -4.28
N GLU A 274 9.22 5.98 -4.08
CA GLU A 274 8.42 4.76 -4.03
C GLU A 274 7.35 4.73 -5.15
N ASP A 275 6.62 3.63 -5.30
CA ASP A 275 5.45 3.61 -6.19
C ASP A 275 4.34 4.52 -5.61
N PRO A 276 3.83 5.50 -6.40
CA PRO A 276 2.93 6.53 -5.88
C PRO A 276 1.48 6.04 -5.83
N GLN A 277 1.22 5.03 -5.00
CA GLN A 277 -0.11 4.54 -4.66
C GLN A 277 -0.20 4.27 -3.15
N LEU A 278 -1.34 4.63 -2.55
CA LEU A 278 -1.65 4.35 -1.15
C LEU A 278 -3.16 4.29 -0.93
N GLU A 279 -3.76 3.14 -1.20
CA GLU A 279 -5.20 2.91 -1.03
C GLU A 279 -5.63 2.94 0.45
N GLU A 280 -4.80 2.40 1.34
CA GLU A 280 -5.07 2.21 2.76
C GLU A 280 -5.40 3.52 3.48
N MET A 281 -4.98 4.66 2.92
CA MET A 281 -5.30 5.97 3.45
C MET A 281 -6.82 6.24 3.49
N PHE A 282 -7.61 5.67 2.58
CA PHE A 282 -9.06 5.87 2.51
C PHE A 282 -9.83 5.19 3.62
N SER A 283 -9.36 4.03 4.11
CA SER A 283 -10.01 3.30 5.20
C SER A 283 -9.43 3.65 6.57
N LEU A 284 -8.31 4.38 6.62
CA LEU A 284 -7.55 4.66 7.84
C LEU A 284 -8.41 5.29 8.95
N ALA A 285 -9.06 6.42 8.68
CA ALA A 285 -9.80 7.14 9.72
C ALA A 285 -11.04 6.36 10.19
N GLU A 286 -11.71 5.67 9.27
CA GLU A 286 -12.86 4.80 9.58
C GLU A 286 -12.43 3.65 10.48
N ASN A 287 -11.36 2.94 10.11
CA ASN A 287 -10.81 1.84 10.89
C ASN A 287 -10.38 2.28 12.30
N VAL A 288 -9.68 3.41 12.43
CA VAL A 288 -9.29 3.95 13.75
C VAL A 288 -10.52 4.34 14.57
N TYR A 289 -11.52 4.99 13.97
CA TYR A 289 -12.76 5.36 14.67
C TYR A 289 -13.52 4.13 15.17
N GLU A 290 -13.68 3.13 14.33
CA GLU A 290 -14.38 1.88 14.63
C GLU A 290 -13.66 1.10 15.72
N ASN A 291 -12.34 0.93 15.60
CA ASN A 291 -11.53 0.31 16.65
C ASN A 291 -11.72 1.04 17.99
N LYS A 292 -11.78 2.38 17.95
CA LYS A 292 -11.87 3.21 19.15
C LYS A 292 -13.24 3.21 19.83
N THR A 293 -14.30 3.13 19.05
CA THR A 293 -15.68 3.33 19.53
C THR A 293 -16.51 2.06 19.57
N GLY A 294 -16.14 1.05 18.79
CA GLY A 294 -16.99 -0.10 18.50
C GLY A 294 -18.16 0.21 17.56
N GLU A 295 -18.22 1.43 16.99
CA GLU A 295 -19.30 1.90 16.14
C GLU A 295 -18.79 2.31 14.75
N LEU A 296 -19.62 2.10 13.72
CA LEU A 296 -19.33 2.57 12.36
C LEU A 296 -19.21 4.09 12.31
N MET A 297 -18.16 4.59 11.64
CA MET A 297 -17.99 6.01 11.47
C MET A 297 -19.04 6.55 10.49
N SER A 298 -19.81 7.57 10.90
CA SER A 298 -20.71 8.25 9.96
C SER A 298 -19.92 8.91 8.83
N PRO A 299 -20.37 8.81 7.56
CA PRO A 299 -19.64 9.35 6.42
C PRO A 299 -19.33 10.85 6.55
N VAL A 300 -18.07 11.20 6.31
CA VAL A 300 -17.62 12.61 6.33
C VAL A 300 -17.87 13.24 4.97
N ARG A 301 -18.68 14.29 4.93
CA ARG A 301 -18.97 15.03 3.70
C ARG A 301 -18.09 16.26 3.59
N VAL A 302 -17.41 16.38 2.46
CA VAL A 302 -16.73 17.60 2.00
C VAL A 302 -17.29 18.02 0.64
N LYS A 303 -17.06 19.27 0.25
CA LYS A 303 -17.45 19.76 -1.07
C LYS A 303 -16.63 19.02 -2.14
N LYS A 304 -17.30 18.14 -2.88
CA LYS A 304 -16.68 17.45 -4.03
C LYS A 304 -16.25 18.48 -5.07
N GLN A 305 -15.01 18.39 -5.52
CA GLN A 305 -14.53 19.17 -6.66
C GLN A 305 -14.54 18.25 -7.87
N LYS A 306 -15.22 18.68 -8.95
CA LYS A 306 -15.12 17.98 -10.24
C LYS A 306 -13.70 18.12 -10.77
N LEU A 307 -13.29 17.19 -11.63
CA LEU A 307 -12.08 17.35 -12.42
C LEU A 307 -12.12 18.67 -13.20
N THR A 308 -11.03 19.42 -13.11
CA THR A 308 -10.82 20.69 -13.81
C THR A 308 -9.53 20.65 -14.62
N GLY A 309 -9.28 21.68 -15.44
CA GLY A 309 -8.11 21.74 -16.31
C GLY A 309 -8.36 21.12 -17.69
N LYS A 310 -7.29 20.96 -18.46
CA LYS A 310 -7.35 20.44 -19.84
C LYS A 310 -7.22 18.92 -19.84
N GLN A 311 -8.27 18.23 -20.28
CA GLN A 311 -8.21 16.80 -20.55
C GLN A 311 -7.18 16.50 -21.65
N TRP A 312 -6.46 15.40 -21.48
CA TRP A 312 -5.43 14.92 -22.39
C TRP A 312 -5.82 13.57 -22.98
N LYS A 313 -5.10 13.16 -24.02
CA LYS A 313 -5.16 11.79 -24.56
C LYS A 313 -3.78 11.17 -24.44
N GLU A 314 -3.74 9.88 -24.18
CA GLU A 314 -2.49 9.14 -23.94
C GLU A 314 -1.46 9.35 -25.05
N GLU A 315 -1.89 9.31 -26.31
CA GLU A 315 -1.03 9.49 -27.47
C GLU A 315 -0.39 10.89 -27.58
N ASN A 316 -0.89 11.86 -26.82
CA ASN A 316 -0.39 13.24 -26.82
C ASN A 316 0.39 13.60 -25.55
N LEU A 317 0.53 12.70 -24.57
CA LEU A 317 1.13 13.01 -23.27
C LEU A 317 2.56 13.55 -23.38
N GLU A 318 3.39 12.96 -24.24
CA GLU A 318 4.76 13.43 -24.48
C GLU A 318 4.77 14.88 -25.02
N LYS A 319 3.83 15.21 -25.90
CA LYS A 319 3.72 16.52 -26.52
C LYS A 319 3.10 17.57 -25.58
N ASP A 320 2.07 17.19 -24.82
CA ASP A 320 1.34 18.08 -23.93
C ASP A 320 2.10 18.33 -22.61
N PHE A 321 2.93 17.38 -22.16
CA PHE A 321 3.71 17.45 -20.91
C PHE A 321 5.19 17.07 -21.09
N PRO A 322 5.95 17.73 -22.00
CA PRO A 322 7.28 17.30 -22.41
C PRO A 322 8.31 17.33 -21.26
N GLU A 323 8.20 18.29 -20.34
CA GLU A 323 9.12 18.37 -19.20
C GLU A 323 8.88 17.22 -18.20
N ILE A 324 7.62 16.90 -17.91
CA ILE A 324 7.25 15.79 -17.02
C ILE A 324 7.65 14.45 -17.65
N TRP A 325 7.37 14.28 -18.95
CA TRP A 325 7.77 13.10 -19.71
C TRP A 325 9.27 12.84 -19.63
N LYS A 326 10.07 13.90 -19.82
CA LYS A 326 11.53 13.85 -19.78
C LYS A 326 12.08 13.48 -18.39
N ILE A 327 11.57 14.04 -17.30
CA ILE A 327 12.12 13.77 -15.96
C ILE A 327 11.85 12.35 -15.46
N PHE A 328 10.74 11.73 -15.91
CA PHE A 328 10.35 10.36 -15.55
C PHE A 328 10.70 9.31 -16.61
N GLU A 329 11.46 9.71 -17.64
CA GLU A 329 12.04 8.81 -18.65
C GLU A 329 11.04 7.78 -19.18
N HIS A 330 9.83 8.23 -19.52
CA HIS A 330 8.75 7.34 -19.92
C HIS A 330 9.10 6.59 -21.21
N LYS A 331 9.29 5.27 -21.09
CA LYS A 331 9.35 4.37 -22.23
C LYS A 331 7.92 3.95 -22.54
N ILE A 332 7.51 4.07 -23.79
CA ILE A 332 6.25 3.51 -24.28
C ILE A 332 6.38 1.98 -24.13
N THR A 333 5.84 1.43 -23.05
CA THR A 333 5.65 -0.01 -22.93
C THR A 333 4.52 -0.37 -23.89
N ALA A 334 4.74 -1.38 -24.74
CA ALA A 334 3.73 -1.84 -25.69
C ALA A 334 2.37 -2.00 -24.98
N PRO A 335 1.24 -1.66 -25.64
CA PRO A 335 -0.06 -1.72 -25.01
C PRO A 335 -0.26 -3.11 -24.40
N ASN A 336 -0.69 -3.12 -23.14
CA ASN A 336 -1.23 -4.30 -22.50
C ASN A 336 -2.45 -4.72 -23.33
N ASN A 337 -2.24 -5.57 -24.33
CA ASN A 337 -3.30 -6.32 -24.95
C ASN A 337 -3.75 -7.32 -23.87
N THR A 338 -4.81 -6.93 -23.17
CA THR A 338 -5.69 -7.80 -22.39
C THR A 338 -6.03 -9.08 -23.11
#